data_AF-A0A1Q3GRS5-F1
#
_entry.id   AF-A0A1Q3GRS5-F1
#
_cell.length_a   1.000
_cell.length_b   1.000
_cell.length_c   1.000
_cell.angle_alpha   90.00
_cell.angle_beta   90.00
_cell.angle_gamma   90.00
#
_symmetry.space_group_name_H-M   'P 1'
#
loop_
_entity.id
_entity.type
_entity.pdbx_description
1 polymer ?
#
loop_
_entity_poly.entity_id
_entity_poly.type
_entity_poly.pdbx_seq_one_letter_code
_entity_poly.pdbx_strand_id
1 'polypeptide(L)'
;MSTVSKASNKKKKINGELLNDELLPQAILNELNDLRVAYGARVKGLTPSLEYLHDLIYLLSDDLRSGSKISLKLHHDSNIRQKKYRTQVKSNYRFLAYKIIPYAAFIMMFAAFAVLLLVELWPLVPVWIFFMIVLSAAMINIRATFFGKPLKYKLVFYQLPIFQLQARLANGIQLQLKADRKLVLIKRIQKKFKFKKNRLTKTSIKHKASLVLAVQVSLPRARYKIAEDEIAYLFRPGILFKGTEITKVKTKSTAKKHTVIIQWPRVEANNGHRRFVFPQLDLNETIELITEGMLSRLNPNKMNKALHQMESEKSDDLTLIHGIGKGIQDLLHEANVYTFQQLAEMPSEALQDFLDSHRLTNTPASDTWQEQAKEFMNK
;
A
#
# COMPACT_ATOMS: atom_id res chain seq x y z
N MET A 1 -43.12 -31.33 -23.76
CA MET A 1 -42.93 -30.07 -24.52
C MET A 1 -41.63 -29.43 -24.07
N SER A 2 -40.59 -29.64 -24.87
CA SER A 2 -39.18 -29.38 -24.58
C SER A 2 -38.61 -28.47 -25.66
N THR A 3 -38.76 -27.15 -25.53
CA THR A 3 -38.27 -26.22 -26.57
C THR A 3 -38.03 -24.81 -26.03
N VAL A 4 -37.31 -24.62 -24.92
CA VAL A 4 -36.69 -23.31 -24.63
C VAL A 4 -35.41 -23.53 -23.82
N SER A 5 -34.30 -22.95 -24.30
CA SER A 5 -32.97 -22.82 -23.65
C SER A 5 -31.81 -23.55 -24.33
N LYS A 6 -31.59 -23.28 -25.63
CA LYS A 6 -30.28 -23.49 -26.29
C LYS A 6 -29.79 -22.29 -27.12
N ALA A 7 -30.46 -21.14 -27.05
CA ALA A 7 -30.15 -19.98 -27.89
C ALA A 7 -29.36 -18.84 -27.20
N SER A 8 -29.05 -18.91 -25.89
CA SER A 8 -28.34 -17.83 -25.19
C SER A 8 -26.80 -17.91 -25.30
N ASN A 9 -26.24 -19.04 -25.78
CA ASN A 9 -24.82 -19.34 -25.55
C ASN A 9 -23.85 -19.00 -26.70
N LYS A 10 -24.12 -17.97 -27.53
CA LYS A 10 -23.26 -17.66 -28.69
C LYS A 10 -22.83 -16.21 -28.89
N LYS A 11 -23.12 -15.28 -27.97
CA LYS A 11 -22.81 -13.84 -28.18
C LYS A 11 -22.23 -13.07 -26.99
N LYS A 12 -21.48 -13.70 -26.09
CA LYS A 12 -20.80 -13.04 -24.95
C LYS A 12 -19.26 -13.02 -25.02
N LYS A 13 -18.67 -13.14 -26.21
CA LYS A 13 -17.23 -12.91 -26.43
C LYS A 13 -17.00 -11.61 -27.19
N ILE A 14 -17.22 -10.49 -26.53
CA ILE A 14 -16.81 -9.18 -27.03
C ILE A 14 -16.05 -8.54 -25.86
N ASN A 15 -14.72 -8.46 -25.94
CA ASN A 15 -13.81 -7.75 -25.02
C ASN A 15 -13.08 -8.52 -23.88
N GLY A 16 -12.91 -9.85 -23.95
CA GLY A 16 -12.03 -10.56 -23.00
C GLY A 16 -12.59 -10.71 -21.57
N GLU A 17 -13.85 -10.36 -21.36
CA GLU A 17 -14.64 -10.74 -20.18
C GLU A 17 -15.27 -12.11 -20.44
N LEU A 18 -15.11 -13.06 -19.52
CA LEU A 18 -15.72 -14.39 -19.59
C LEU A 18 -17.13 -14.42 -18.98
N LEU A 19 -17.34 -13.60 -17.95
CA LEU A 19 -18.59 -13.52 -17.21
C LEU A 19 -18.71 -12.09 -16.70
N ASN A 20 -19.90 -11.50 -16.83
CA ASN A 20 -20.21 -10.16 -16.34
C ASN A 20 -21.73 -10.07 -16.15
N ASP A 21 -22.21 -10.74 -15.10
CA ASP A 21 -23.63 -10.86 -14.80
C ASP A 21 -23.90 -10.73 -13.30
N GLU A 22 -25.14 -10.35 -12.97
CA GLU A 22 -25.70 -10.37 -11.63
C GLU A 22 -26.63 -11.57 -11.48
N LEU A 23 -26.17 -12.60 -10.79
CA LEU A 23 -26.86 -13.89 -10.70
C LEU A 23 -27.01 -14.34 -9.24
N LEU A 24 -27.92 -15.27 -9.00
CA LEU A 24 -28.01 -15.95 -7.71
C LEU A 24 -26.76 -16.81 -7.49
N PRO A 25 -26.35 -17.04 -6.23
CA PRO A 25 -25.11 -17.76 -5.91
C PRO A 25 -25.00 -19.13 -6.60
N GLN A 26 -26.06 -19.93 -6.55
CA GLN A 26 -26.13 -21.25 -7.20
C GLN A 26 -25.97 -21.15 -8.73
N ALA A 27 -26.56 -20.13 -9.36
CA ALA A 27 -26.42 -19.93 -10.80
C ALA A 27 -24.97 -19.60 -11.18
N ILE A 28 -24.26 -18.81 -10.36
CA ILE A 28 -22.83 -18.54 -10.59
C ILE A 28 -21.98 -19.79 -10.40
N LEU A 29 -22.25 -20.60 -9.37
CA LEU A 29 -21.52 -21.86 -9.15
C LEU A 29 -21.67 -22.81 -10.35
N ASN A 30 -22.87 -22.91 -10.91
CA ASN A 30 -23.11 -23.70 -12.13
C ASN A 30 -22.34 -23.13 -13.32
N GLU A 31 -22.41 -21.81 -13.55
CA GLU A 31 -21.70 -21.14 -14.65
C GLU A 31 -20.17 -21.32 -14.53
N LEU A 32 -19.62 -21.23 -13.30
CA LEU A 32 -18.19 -21.46 -13.05
C LEU A 32 -17.80 -22.91 -13.30
N ASN A 33 -18.66 -23.88 -12.96
CA ASN A 33 -18.44 -25.28 -13.27
C ASN A 33 -18.47 -25.55 -14.78
N ASP A 34 -19.42 -24.96 -15.50
CA ASP A 34 -19.50 -25.05 -16.96
C ASP A 34 -18.25 -24.45 -17.62
N LEU A 35 -17.79 -23.29 -17.16
CA LEU A 35 -16.52 -22.69 -17.59
C LEU A 35 -15.32 -23.59 -17.28
N ARG A 36 -15.30 -24.23 -16.10
CA ARG A 36 -14.23 -25.15 -15.71
C ARG A 36 -14.18 -26.36 -16.65
N VAL A 37 -15.33 -26.96 -16.98
CA VAL A 37 -15.41 -28.08 -17.93
C VAL A 37 -15.01 -27.64 -19.34
N ALA A 38 -15.49 -26.48 -19.79
CA ALA A 38 -15.22 -25.96 -21.13
C ALA A 38 -13.74 -25.60 -21.37
N TYR A 39 -13.04 -25.10 -20.34
CA TYR A 39 -11.68 -24.56 -20.46
C TYR A 39 -10.59 -25.37 -19.75
N GLY A 40 -10.94 -26.34 -18.90
CA GLY A 40 -10.02 -27.05 -18.01
C GLY A 40 -8.83 -27.71 -18.71
N ALA A 41 -9.02 -28.21 -19.94
CA ALA A 41 -7.94 -28.77 -20.75
C ALA A 41 -7.25 -27.76 -21.69
N ARG A 42 -7.92 -26.65 -22.03
CA ARG A 42 -7.51 -25.75 -23.13
C ARG A 42 -6.67 -24.58 -22.67
N VAL A 43 -6.83 -24.13 -21.42
CA VAL A 43 -6.25 -22.86 -20.94
C VAL A 43 -5.48 -23.07 -19.65
N LYS A 44 -4.15 -23.21 -19.76
CA LYS A 44 -3.26 -23.33 -18.59
C LYS A 44 -3.38 -22.08 -17.69
N GLY A 45 -3.70 -22.31 -16.42
CA GLY A 45 -3.73 -21.27 -15.38
C GLY A 45 -5.08 -20.57 -15.17
N LEU A 46 -6.11 -20.89 -15.95
CA LEU A 46 -7.48 -20.41 -15.71
C LEU A 46 -8.19 -21.28 -14.65
N THR A 47 -7.98 -22.60 -14.70
CA THR A 47 -8.59 -23.57 -13.78
C THR A 47 -8.40 -23.21 -12.30
N PRO A 48 -7.19 -22.85 -11.81
CA PRO A 48 -7.01 -22.51 -10.40
C PRO A 48 -7.77 -21.24 -9.98
N SER A 49 -7.98 -20.29 -10.90
CA SER A 49 -8.76 -19.08 -10.59
C SER A 49 -10.26 -19.35 -10.57
N LEU A 50 -10.73 -20.27 -11.41
CA LEU A 50 -12.12 -20.72 -11.41
C LEU A 50 -12.45 -21.55 -10.17
N GLU A 51 -11.57 -22.47 -9.77
CA GLU A 51 -11.68 -23.25 -8.53
C GLU A 51 -11.70 -22.34 -7.31
N TYR A 52 -10.73 -21.42 -7.21
CA TYR A 52 -10.72 -20.41 -6.16
C TYR A 52 -12.04 -19.61 -6.08
N LEU A 53 -12.57 -19.17 -7.22
CA LEU A 53 -13.83 -18.40 -7.23
C LEU A 53 -15.04 -19.26 -6.86
N HIS A 54 -15.07 -20.51 -7.30
CA HIS A 54 -16.12 -21.45 -6.96
C HIS A 54 -16.17 -21.63 -5.44
N ASP A 55 -15.02 -21.95 -4.82
CA ASP A 55 -14.94 -22.20 -3.38
C ASP A 55 -15.21 -20.93 -2.56
N LEU A 56 -14.72 -19.78 -3.02
CA LEU A 56 -15.01 -18.49 -2.39
C LEU A 56 -16.50 -18.16 -2.43
N ILE A 57 -17.17 -18.37 -3.56
CA ILE A 57 -18.61 -18.09 -3.69
C ILE A 57 -19.42 -19.09 -2.88
N TYR A 58 -19.03 -20.35 -2.86
CA TYR A 58 -19.65 -21.37 -2.02
C TYR A 58 -19.62 -20.95 -0.55
N LEU A 59 -18.46 -20.58 -0.04
CA LEU A 59 -18.32 -20.13 1.35
C LEU A 59 -19.05 -18.82 1.64
N LEU A 60 -19.00 -17.86 0.72
CA LEU A 60 -19.73 -16.61 0.90
C LEU A 60 -21.24 -16.82 0.88
N SER A 61 -21.74 -17.86 0.20
CA SER A 61 -23.18 -18.07 -0.03
C SER A 61 -23.99 -18.21 1.26
N ASP A 62 -23.37 -18.75 2.32
CA ASP A 62 -23.98 -18.89 3.64
C ASP A 62 -24.20 -17.54 4.34
N ASP A 63 -23.36 -16.53 4.04
CA ASP A 63 -23.41 -15.20 4.65
C ASP A 63 -24.18 -14.17 3.81
N LEU A 64 -24.69 -14.56 2.63
CA LEU A 64 -25.42 -13.66 1.75
C LEU A 64 -26.83 -13.39 2.25
N ARG A 65 -27.32 -12.17 1.98
CA ARG A 65 -28.72 -11.87 2.19
C ARG A 65 -29.57 -12.76 1.28
N SER A 66 -30.63 -13.38 1.83
CA SER A 66 -31.56 -14.20 1.04
C SER A 66 -32.06 -13.44 -0.21
N GLY A 67 -31.98 -14.10 -1.35
CA GLY A 67 -32.35 -13.54 -2.66
C GLY A 67 -31.38 -12.48 -3.22
N SER A 68 -30.26 -12.19 -2.56
CA SER A 68 -29.28 -11.24 -3.10
C SER A 68 -28.53 -11.83 -4.29
N LYS A 69 -28.34 -10.99 -5.31
CA LYS A 69 -27.53 -11.31 -6.48
C LYS A 69 -26.07 -10.97 -6.21
N ILE A 70 -25.19 -11.79 -6.74
CA ILE A 70 -23.74 -11.54 -6.78
C ILE A 70 -23.41 -11.02 -8.18
N SER A 71 -22.66 -9.92 -8.24
CA SER A 71 -22.04 -9.46 -9.50
C SER A 71 -20.65 -10.07 -9.62
N LEU A 72 -20.42 -10.88 -10.64
CA LEU A 72 -19.11 -11.45 -10.92
C LEU A 72 -18.63 -11.01 -12.30
N LYS A 73 -17.51 -10.30 -12.33
CA LYS A 73 -16.76 -9.97 -13.54
C LYS A 73 -15.49 -10.81 -13.58
N LEU A 74 -15.41 -11.73 -14.52
CA LEU A 74 -14.22 -12.55 -14.74
C LEU A 74 -13.51 -12.07 -16.00
N HIS A 75 -12.25 -11.69 -15.86
CA HIS A 75 -11.42 -11.29 -16.98
C HIS A 75 -10.49 -12.42 -17.38
N HIS A 76 -10.48 -12.75 -18.67
CA HIS A 76 -9.53 -13.68 -19.24
C HIS A 76 -8.96 -13.11 -20.52
N ASP A 77 -7.75 -12.56 -20.40
CA ASP A 77 -7.01 -12.15 -21.57
C ASP A 77 -5.99 -13.23 -21.94
N SER A 78 -6.36 -14.08 -22.91
CA SER A 78 -5.44 -15.01 -23.56
C SER A 78 -4.41 -14.30 -24.44
N ASN A 79 -4.65 -13.03 -24.77
CA ASN A 79 -3.87 -12.22 -25.69
C ASN A 79 -3.32 -10.97 -25.01
N ILE A 80 -2.59 -11.15 -23.90
CA ILE A 80 -1.64 -10.14 -23.46
C ILE A 80 -0.48 -10.12 -24.47
N ARG A 81 -0.75 -9.65 -25.69
CA ARG A 81 0.27 -9.20 -26.63
C ARG A 81 0.94 -8.05 -25.90
N GLN A 82 2.11 -8.32 -25.33
CA GLN A 82 3.04 -7.29 -24.87
C GLN A 82 3.11 -6.28 -26.01
N LYS A 83 2.49 -5.09 -25.87
CA LYS A 83 2.63 -4.06 -26.89
C LYS A 83 4.13 -3.92 -27.14
N LYS A 84 4.60 -4.15 -28.37
CA LYS A 84 6.02 -3.99 -28.71
C LYS A 84 6.40 -2.55 -28.39
N TYR A 85 7.15 -2.33 -27.32
CA TYR A 85 7.49 -0.97 -26.91
C TYR A 85 8.57 -0.43 -27.84
N ARG A 86 8.34 0.78 -28.37
CA ARG A 86 9.41 1.61 -28.94
C ARG A 86 10.37 1.97 -27.81
N THR A 87 11.50 1.28 -27.78
CA THR A 87 12.64 1.66 -26.96
C THR A 87 13.14 3.02 -27.45
N GLN A 88 12.67 4.12 -26.89
CA GLN A 88 13.46 5.35 -26.93
C GLN A 88 14.65 5.14 -26.00
N VAL A 89 15.70 4.56 -26.58
CA VAL A 89 17.06 4.66 -26.07
C VAL A 89 17.47 6.09 -26.37
N LYS A 90 17.49 6.96 -25.35
CA LYS A 90 18.25 8.21 -25.48
C LYS A 90 19.71 7.77 -25.57
N SER A 91 20.23 7.70 -26.80
CA SER A 91 21.63 7.37 -27.05
C SER A 91 22.51 8.44 -26.40
N ASN A 92 23.56 7.96 -25.75
CA ASN A 92 24.53 8.76 -25.03
C ASN A 92 25.19 9.81 -25.94
N TYR A 93 24.82 11.08 -25.78
CA TYR A 93 25.77 12.20 -25.96
C TYR A 93 26.79 12.27 -24.79
N ARG A 94 26.76 11.32 -23.85
CA ARG A 94 27.56 11.29 -22.62
C ARG A 94 28.78 10.36 -22.67
N PHE A 95 29.15 9.78 -23.82
CA PHE A 95 30.39 8.99 -23.92
C PHE A 95 31.62 9.91 -23.93
N LEU A 96 31.59 10.96 -24.76
CA LEU A 96 32.67 11.95 -24.87
C LEU A 96 32.93 12.64 -23.51
N ALA A 97 31.88 13.21 -22.92
CA ALA A 97 32.02 14.00 -21.69
C ALA A 97 32.43 13.18 -20.45
N TYR A 98 32.03 11.92 -20.37
CA TYR A 98 32.18 11.12 -19.14
C TYR A 98 33.48 10.32 -19.07
N LYS A 99 34.18 10.15 -20.18
CA LYS A 99 35.44 9.41 -20.25
C LYS A 99 36.53 10.21 -20.95
N ILE A 100 36.28 10.74 -22.15
CA ILE A 100 37.35 11.36 -22.95
C ILE A 100 37.90 12.58 -22.22
N ILE A 101 37.05 13.43 -21.65
CA ILE A 101 37.49 14.64 -20.93
C ILE A 101 38.40 14.30 -19.71
N PRO A 102 37.99 13.46 -18.75
CA PRO A 102 38.86 13.14 -17.62
C PRO A 102 40.11 12.33 -18.03
N TYR A 103 40.02 11.39 -18.98
CA TYR A 103 41.20 10.64 -19.43
C TYR A 103 42.18 11.54 -20.20
N ALA A 104 41.69 12.46 -21.03
CA ALA A 104 42.54 13.45 -21.71
C ALA A 104 43.22 14.38 -20.70
N ALA A 105 42.51 14.82 -19.65
CA ALA A 105 43.10 15.60 -18.56
C ALA A 105 44.22 14.82 -17.84
N PHE A 106 43.98 13.54 -17.52
CA PHE A 106 45.01 12.68 -16.93
C PHE A 106 46.22 12.46 -17.85
N ILE A 107 46.00 12.22 -19.15
CA ILE A 107 47.08 12.04 -20.13
C ILE A 107 47.92 13.33 -20.23
N MET A 108 47.30 14.51 -20.32
CA MET A 108 48.01 15.78 -20.34
C MET A 108 48.82 16.00 -19.06
N MET A 109 48.29 15.61 -17.90
CA MET A 109 49.03 15.68 -16.64
C MET A 109 50.24 14.73 -16.62
N PHE A 110 50.09 13.48 -17.04
CA PHE A 110 51.25 12.56 -17.12
C PHE A 110 52.33 13.07 -18.08
N ALA A 111 51.93 13.70 -19.20
CA ALA A 111 52.87 14.34 -20.11
C ALA A 111 53.61 15.50 -19.41
N ALA A 112 52.90 16.35 -18.66
CA ALA A 112 53.51 17.43 -17.89
C ALA A 112 54.48 16.91 -16.82
N PHE A 113 54.16 15.80 -16.17
CA PHE A 113 55.05 15.15 -15.21
C PHE A 113 56.33 14.61 -15.85
N ALA A 114 56.22 14.00 -17.03
CA ALA A 114 57.38 13.53 -17.78
C ALA A 114 58.34 14.68 -18.14
N VAL A 115 57.81 15.85 -18.50
CA VAL A 115 58.62 17.06 -18.71
C VAL A 115 59.29 17.52 -17.42
N LEU A 116 58.58 17.49 -16.29
CA LEU A 116 59.11 17.86 -14.97
C LEU A 116 60.31 16.98 -14.56
N LEU A 117 60.26 15.69 -14.89
CA LEU A 117 61.38 14.76 -14.68
C LEU A 117 62.58 15.06 -15.58
N LEU A 118 62.34 15.45 -16.84
CA LEU A 118 63.40 15.79 -17.79
C LEU A 118 64.18 17.06 -17.42
N VAL A 119 63.55 18.00 -16.71
CA VAL A 119 64.15 19.28 -16.31
C VAL A 119 64.73 19.22 -14.88
N GLU A 120 64.85 18.02 -14.30
CA GLU A 120 65.45 17.78 -12.96
C GLU A 120 64.80 18.54 -11.80
N LEU A 121 63.52 18.93 -11.92
CA LEU A 121 62.77 19.65 -10.89
C LEU A 121 62.17 18.70 -9.83
N TRP A 122 62.98 17.77 -9.32
CA TRP A 122 62.60 16.74 -8.35
C TRP A 122 61.94 17.27 -7.06
N PRO A 123 62.35 18.42 -6.48
CA PRO A 123 61.72 18.94 -5.26
C PRO A 123 60.23 19.29 -5.42
N LEU A 124 59.75 19.52 -6.65
CA LEU A 124 58.35 19.88 -6.92
C LEU A 124 57.43 18.67 -7.10
N VAL A 125 57.98 17.45 -7.21
CA VAL A 125 57.22 16.21 -7.41
C VAL A 125 56.15 15.98 -6.34
N PRO A 126 56.41 16.17 -5.03
CA PRO A 126 55.39 15.96 -3.99
C PRO A 126 54.21 16.94 -4.12
N VAL A 127 54.49 18.21 -4.46
CA VAL A 127 53.46 19.24 -4.68
C VAL A 127 52.59 18.89 -5.88
N TRP A 128 53.22 18.37 -6.94
CA TRP A 128 52.52 17.91 -8.13
C TRP A 128 51.62 16.71 -7.84
N ILE A 129 52.11 15.71 -7.09
CA ILE A 129 51.31 14.55 -6.66
C ILE A 129 50.11 15.00 -5.80
N PHE A 130 50.31 15.95 -4.88
CA PHE A 130 49.21 16.48 -4.09
C PHE A 130 48.16 17.16 -4.96
N PHE A 131 48.58 17.99 -5.92
CA PHE A 131 47.67 18.62 -6.88
C PHE A 131 46.86 17.60 -7.69
N MET A 132 47.49 16.49 -8.11
CA MET A 132 46.82 15.39 -8.81
C MET A 132 45.71 14.76 -7.98
N ILE A 133 45.96 14.53 -6.68
CA ILE A 133 44.99 13.95 -5.76
C ILE A 133 43.80 14.89 -5.59
N VAL A 134 44.05 16.18 -5.40
CA VAL A 134 43.00 17.20 -5.24
C VAL A 134 42.18 17.35 -6.51
N LEU A 135 42.82 17.45 -7.68
CA LEU A 135 42.12 17.58 -8.96
C LEU A 135 41.31 16.33 -9.31
N SER A 136 41.83 15.14 -9.00
CA SER A 136 41.11 13.87 -9.09
C SER A 136 39.84 13.88 -8.24
N ALA A 137 39.94 14.29 -6.98
CA ALA A 137 38.80 14.40 -6.07
C ALA A 137 37.77 15.43 -6.56
N ALA A 138 38.22 16.59 -7.03
CA ALA A 138 37.37 17.63 -7.62
C ALA A 138 36.63 17.11 -8.87
N MET A 139 37.31 16.39 -9.77
CA MET A 139 36.70 15.79 -10.95
C MET A 139 35.69 14.70 -10.60
N ILE A 140 35.89 13.93 -9.53
CA ILE A 140 34.91 12.97 -8.99
C ILE A 140 33.65 13.70 -8.50
N ASN A 141 33.82 14.82 -7.80
CA ASN A 141 32.71 15.64 -7.31
C ASN A 141 31.94 16.32 -8.46
N ILE A 142 32.62 17.01 -9.38
CA ILE A 142 32.03 17.60 -10.59
C ILE A 142 31.26 16.53 -11.39
N ARG A 143 31.81 15.31 -11.49
CA ARG A 143 31.16 14.19 -12.14
C ARG A 143 29.85 13.77 -11.45
N ALA A 144 29.81 13.78 -10.12
CA ALA A 144 28.61 13.48 -9.35
C ALA A 144 27.54 14.59 -9.51
N THR A 145 27.97 15.85 -9.47
CA THR A 145 27.09 17.04 -9.51
C THR A 145 26.49 17.26 -10.90
N PHE A 146 27.29 17.26 -11.97
CA PHE A 146 26.80 17.58 -13.33
C PHE A 146 26.09 16.43 -14.03
N PHE A 147 26.48 15.19 -13.77
CA PHE A 147 25.94 14.03 -14.50
C PHE A 147 24.90 13.22 -13.71
N GLY A 148 24.75 13.52 -12.41
CA GLY A 148 23.80 12.88 -11.49
C GLY A 148 24.14 11.43 -11.13
N LYS A 149 23.44 10.89 -10.13
CA LYS A 149 23.43 9.45 -9.82
C LYS A 149 23.05 8.67 -11.10
N PRO A 150 23.59 7.45 -11.34
CA PRO A 150 23.28 6.66 -12.53
C PRO A 150 21.75 6.62 -12.72
N LEU A 151 21.25 7.14 -13.85
CA LEU A 151 19.82 7.30 -14.10
C LEU A 151 19.11 5.96 -13.90
N LYS A 152 18.35 5.92 -12.82
CA LYS A 152 17.66 4.75 -12.34
C LYS A 152 16.22 4.77 -12.90
N TYR A 153 15.97 3.78 -13.76
CA TYR A 153 14.73 3.11 -14.17
C TYR A 153 13.67 3.82 -15.03
N LYS A 154 13.26 3.11 -16.10
CA LYS A 154 11.88 3.09 -16.61
C LYS A 154 11.17 1.93 -15.91
N LEU A 155 10.12 2.21 -15.14
CA LEU A 155 9.19 1.20 -14.63
C LEU A 155 8.09 1.04 -15.67
N VAL A 156 7.92 -0.17 -16.20
CA VAL A 156 6.71 -0.49 -16.95
C VAL A 156 5.78 -1.24 -16.02
N PHE A 157 4.60 -0.68 -15.78
CA PHE A 157 3.55 -1.27 -14.97
C PHE A 157 2.50 -1.85 -15.89
N TYR A 158 2.26 -3.15 -15.79
CA TYR A 158 1.07 -3.80 -16.33
C TYR A 158 0.14 -4.12 -15.17
N GLN A 159 -1.15 -3.82 -15.34
CA GLN A 159 -2.20 -4.24 -14.43
C GLN A 159 -3.18 -5.07 -15.23
N LEU A 160 -3.40 -6.30 -14.80
CA LEU A 160 -4.21 -7.31 -15.45
C LEU A 160 -5.29 -7.72 -14.45
N PRO A 161 -6.55 -7.29 -14.61
CA PRO A 161 -7.61 -7.75 -13.73
C PRO A 161 -7.79 -9.25 -13.90
N ILE A 162 -7.95 -9.98 -12.80
CA ILE A 162 -8.35 -11.40 -12.81
C ILE A 162 -9.87 -11.45 -12.67
N PHE A 163 -10.39 -10.91 -11.57
CA PHE A 163 -11.80 -10.88 -11.30
C PHE A 163 -12.20 -9.68 -10.44
N GLN A 164 -13.49 -9.38 -10.47
CA GLN A 164 -14.16 -8.48 -9.56
C GLN A 164 -15.47 -9.13 -9.10
N LEU A 165 -15.60 -9.35 -7.80
CA LEU A 165 -16.79 -9.90 -7.16
C LEU A 165 -17.45 -8.81 -6.33
N GLN A 166 -18.77 -8.66 -6.43
CA GLN A 166 -19.54 -7.80 -5.54
C GLN A 166 -20.72 -8.57 -4.96
N ALA A 167 -20.89 -8.49 -3.66
CA ALA A 167 -21.91 -9.21 -2.93
C ALA A 167 -22.48 -8.37 -1.80
N ARG A 168 -23.72 -8.67 -1.39
CA ARG A 168 -24.38 -8.02 -0.26
C ARG A 168 -24.62 -9.04 0.83
N LEU A 169 -23.94 -8.87 1.96
CA LEU A 169 -24.04 -9.75 3.11
C LEU A 169 -25.38 -9.57 3.84
N ALA A 170 -25.76 -10.55 4.66
CA ALA A 170 -27.00 -10.54 5.45
C ALA A 170 -27.07 -9.33 6.41
N ASN A 171 -25.93 -8.88 6.94
CA ASN A 171 -25.82 -7.68 7.76
C ASN A 171 -25.92 -6.36 6.94
N GLY A 172 -26.16 -6.43 5.64
CA GLY A 172 -26.35 -5.27 4.77
C GLY A 172 -25.05 -4.63 4.28
N ILE A 173 -23.89 -5.14 4.70
CA ILE A 173 -22.58 -4.73 4.19
C ILE A 173 -22.49 -5.09 2.70
N GLN A 174 -21.95 -4.15 1.91
CA GLN A 174 -21.58 -4.44 0.52
C GLN A 174 -20.10 -4.81 0.46
N LEU A 175 -19.81 -6.08 0.19
CA LEU A 175 -18.47 -6.61 0.00
C LEU A 175 -18.11 -6.55 -1.48
N GLN A 176 -16.92 -6.03 -1.79
CA GLN A 176 -16.35 -6.03 -3.13
C GLN A 176 -14.93 -6.58 -3.06
N LEU A 177 -14.66 -7.64 -3.79
CA LEU A 177 -13.34 -8.24 -3.91
C LEU A 177 -12.81 -8.00 -5.32
N LYS A 178 -11.57 -7.57 -5.43
CA LYS A 178 -10.91 -7.37 -6.71
C LYS A 178 -9.51 -7.95 -6.67
N ALA A 179 -9.20 -8.84 -7.61
CA ALA A 179 -7.87 -9.40 -7.76
C ALA A 179 -7.23 -8.90 -9.05
N ASP A 180 -6.07 -8.26 -8.93
CA ASP A 180 -5.30 -7.72 -10.05
C ASP A 180 -3.88 -8.30 -10.06
N ARG A 181 -3.44 -8.83 -11.20
CA ARG A 181 -2.02 -9.15 -11.43
C ARG A 181 -1.29 -7.89 -11.87
N LYS A 182 -0.22 -7.53 -11.16
CA LYS A 182 0.66 -6.42 -11.49
C LYS A 182 2.05 -6.92 -11.87
N LEU A 183 2.49 -6.62 -13.08
CA LEU A 183 3.85 -6.90 -13.53
C LEU A 183 4.61 -5.58 -13.63
N VAL A 184 5.69 -5.48 -12.86
CA VAL A 184 6.57 -4.32 -12.86
C VAL A 184 7.91 -4.73 -13.48
N LEU A 185 8.21 -4.18 -14.66
CA LEU A 185 9.50 -4.36 -15.30
C LEU A 185 10.46 -3.26 -14.86
N ILE A 186 11.50 -3.66 -14.14
CA ILE A 186 12.54 -2.76 -13.62
C ILE A 186 13.80 -2.96 -14.46
N LYS A 187 14.05 -2.06 -15.41
CA LYS A 187 15.28 -2.06 -16.19
C LYS A 187 16.37 -1.25 -15.47
N ARG A 188 17.43 -1.93 -15.02
CA ARG A 188 18.65 -1.31 -14.48
C ARG A 188 19.74 -1.35 -15.54
N ILE A 189 20.14 -0.19 -16.05
CA ILE A 189 21.30 -0.09 -16.95
C ILE A 189 22.52 0.21 -16.08
N GLN A 190 23.36 -0.80 -15.86
CA GLN A 190 24.64 -0.64 -15.19
C GLN A 190 25.73 -0.44 -16.25
N LYS A 191 26.59 0.56 -16.08
CA LYS A 191 27.84 0.64 -16.86
C LYS A 191 28.79 -0.43 -16.31
N LYS A 192 29.06 -1.50 -17.06
CA LYS A 192 30.13 -2.46 -16.75
C LYS A 192 31.02 -2.59 -17.98
N PHE A 193 32.32 -2.41 -17.78
CA PHE A 193 33.32 -2.60 -18.83
C PHE A 193 33.58 -4.10 -18.99
N LYS A 194 33.45 -4.63 -20.21
CA LYS A 194 33.92 -5.98 -20.55
C LYS A 194 35.01 -5.86 -21.60
N PHE A 195 36.28 -5.94 -21.18
CA PHE A 195 37.47 -5.84 -22.03
C PHE A 195 37.37 -6.68 -23.31
N LYS A 196 36.84 -7.91 -23.22
CA LYS A 196 36.75 -8.83 -24.37
C LYS A 196 35.69 -8.51 -25.45
N LYS A 197 34.76 -7.55 -25.24
CA LYS A 197 33.61 -7.37 -26.17
C LYS A 197 33.32 -5.94 -26.60
N ASN A 198 34.16 -4.96 -26.26
CA ASN A 198 33.93 -3.52 -26.53
C ASN A 198 32.51 -3.01 -26.20
N ARG A 199 31.79 -3.69 -25.29
CA ARG A 199 30.43 -3.33 -24.87
C ARG A 199 30.48 -2.71 -23.48
N LEU A 200 29.99 -1.48 -23.38
CA LEU A 200 30.11 -0.60 -22.20
C LEU A 200 28.90 -0.65 -21.24
N THR A 201 27.90 -1.48 -21.52
CA THR A 201 26.64 -1.52 -20.77
C THR A 201 26.24 -2.95 -20.39
N LYS A 202 26.09 -3.22 -19.10
CA LYS A 202 25.33 -4.37 -18.57
C LYS A 202 23.92 -3.89 -18.26
N THR A 203 22.98 -4.25 -19.13
CA THR A 203 21.55 -4.10 -18.80
C THR A 203 21.13 -5.29 -17.96
N SER A 204 20.65 -5.03 -16.74
CA SER A 204 19.93 -6.00 -15.92
C SER A 204 18.45 -5.67 -15.98
N ILE A 205 17.63 -6.64 -16.39
CA ILE A 205 16.18 -6.53 -16.37
C ILE A 205 15.70 -7.35 -15.18
N LYS A 206 15.07 -6.71 -14.19
CA LYS A 206 14.37 -7.40 -13.12
C LYS A 206 12.87 -7.35 -13.39
N HIS A 207 12.20 -8.45 -13.13
CA HIS A 207 10.74 -8.51 -13.17
C HIS A 207 10.25 -8.66 -11.73
N LYS A 208 9.26 -7.85 -11.36
CA LYS A 208 8.53 -8.01 -10.11
C LYS A 208 7.09 -8.32 -10.49
N ALA A 209 6.71 -9.57 -10.34
CA ALA A 209 5.33 -9.99 -10.48
C ALA A 209 4.66 -9.88 -9.11
N SER A 210 3.45 -9.37 -9.10
CA SER A 210 2.67 -9.21 -7.87
C SER A 210 1.22 -9.53 -8.15
N LEU A 211 0.57 -10.10 -7.15
CA LEU A 211 -0.87 -10.30 -7.10
C LEU A 211 -1.39 -9.31 -6.06
N VAL A 212 -2.32 -8.45 -6.45
CA VAL A 212 -2.94 -7.49 -5.54
C VAL A 212 -4.38 -7.89 -5.33
N LEU A 213 -4.69 -8.33 -4.12
CA LEU A 213 -6.06 -8.54 -3.67
C LEU A 213 -6.53 -7.25 -2.98
N ALA A 214 -7.62 -6.67 -3.45
CA ALA A 214 -8.26 -5.52 -2.86
C ALA A 214 -9.63 -5.95 -2.30
N VAL A 215 -9.80 -5.76 -1.00
CA VAL A 215 -11.06 -5.97 -0.29
C VAL A 215 -11.65 -4.61 0.01
N GLN A 216 -12.83 -4.36 -0.52
CA GLN A 216 -13.59 -3.13 -0.28
C GLN A 216 -14.91 -3.49 0.41
N VAL A 217 -15.17 -2.83 1.53
CA VAL A 217 -16.40 -3.00 2.31
C VAL A 217 -17.08 -1.65 2.37
N SER A 218 -18.36 -1.61 1.99
CA SER A 218 -19.21 -0.44 2.23
C SER A 218 -20.19 -0.71 3.36
N LEU A 219 -20.11 0.13 4.40
CA LEU A 219 -20.92 0.10 5.62
C LEU A 219 -22.04 1.13 5.49
N PRO A 220 -23.33 0.73 5.46
CA PRO A 220 -24.43 1.68 5.41
C PRO A 220 -24.53 2.47 6.72
N ARG A 221 -24.54 3.81 6.64
CA ARG A 221 -24.61 4.69 7.83
C ARG A 221 -25.90 4.51 8.65
N ALA A 222 -26.98 4.13 7.98
CA ALA A 222 -28.24 3.82 8.66
C ALA A 222 -28.12 2.68 9.69
N ARG A 223 -27.14 1.78 9.52
CA ARG A 223 -26.89 0.64 10.42
C ARG A 223 -25.64 0.83 11.27
N TYR A 224 -24.59 1.43 10.69
CA TYR A 224 -23.31 1.67 11.35
C TYR A 224 -23.17 3.18 11.61
N LYS A 225 -23.64 3.62 12.77
CA LYS A 225 -23.53 5.00 13.27
C LYS A 225 -22.13 5.25 13.84
N ILE A 226 -21.11 5.17 12.99
CA ILE A 226 -19.71 5.32 13.37
C ILE A 226 -19.20 6.61 12.71
N ALA A 227 -18.45 7.42 13.44
CA ALA A 227 -17.85 8.63 12.89
C ALA A 227 -16.73 8.31 11.88
N GLU A 228 -16.33 9.30 11.07
CA GLU A 228 -15.29 9.10 10.06
C GLU A 228 -13.91 8.86 10.66
N ASP A 229 -13.57 9.57 11.73
CA ASP A 229 -12.33 9.43 12.47
C ASP A 229 -12.28 8.09 13.23
N GLU A 230 -13.39 7.67 13.82
CA GLU A 230 -13.54 6.35 14.44
C GLU A 230 -13.29 5.21 13.43
N ILE A 231 -13.84 5.30 12.21
CA ILE A 231 -13.56 4.32 11.16
C ILE A 231 -12.10 4.38 10.72
N ALA A 232 -11.52 5.58 10.59
CA ALA A 232 -10.10 5.70 10.30
C ALA A 232 -9.25 5.06 11.39
N TYR A 233 -9.63 5.21 12.67
CA TYR A 233 -9.00 4.58 13.82
C TYR A 233 -9.07 3.06 13.76
N LEU A 234 -10.29 2.52 13.59
CA LEU A 234 -10.53 1.07 13.51
C LEU A 234 -9.70 0.39 12.42
N PHE A 235 -9.38 1.13 11.35
CA PHE A 235 -8.65 0.65 10.19
C PHE A 235 -7.30 1.35 9.97
N ARG A 236 -6.67 1.84 11.06
CA ARG A 236 -5.37 2.53 11.00
C ARG A 236 -4.29 1.69 10.28
N PRO A 237 -3.32 2.33 9.60
CA PRO A 237 -2.11 1.66 9.09
C PRO A 237 -1.37 0.92 10.21
N GLY A 238 -0.56 -0.10 9.87
CA GLY A 238 0.12 -0.94 10.87
C GLY A 238 -0.55 -2.29 11.16
N ILE A 239 -1.68 -2.60 10.52
CA ILE A 239 -2.32 -3.92 10.64
C ILE A 239 -1.39 -4.97 10.05
N LEU A 240 -0.92 -5.89 10.88
CA LEU A 240 -0.17 -7.05 10.42
C LEU A 240 -1.15 -8.14 9.98
N PHE A 241 -1.01 -8.57 8.74
CA PHE A 241 -1.68 -9.73 8.18
C PHE A 241 -0.62 -10.75 7.79
N LYS A 242 -0.63 -11.94 8.42
CA LYS A 242 0.45 -12.94 8.30
C LYS A 242 1.86 -12.38 8.52
N GLY A 243 2.02 -11.48 9.51
CA GLY A 243 3.29 -10.80 9.78
C GLY A 243 3.72 -9.79 8.71
N THR A 244 2.88 -9.53 7.70
CA THR A 244 3.10 -8.49 6.70
C THR A 244 2.14 -7.33 6.92
N GLU A 245 2.68 -6.11 6.96
CA GLU A 245 1.84 -4.93 7.12
C GLU A 245 0.94 -4.73 5.89
N ILE A 246 -0.36 -4.52 6.14
CA ILE A 246 -1.33 -4.19 5.09
C ILE A 246 -0.89 -2.90 4.42
N THR A 247 -0.56 -2.99 3.14
CA THR A 247 0.23 -1.97 2.45
C THR A 247 -0.54 -0.68 2.21
N LYS A 248 -1.87 -0.75 2.06
CA LYS A 248 -2.74 0.41 1.86
C LYS A 248 -4.12 0.15 2.44
N VAL A 249 -4.47 0.94 3.45
CA VAL A 249 -5.84 1.08 3.91
C VAL A 249 -6.33 2.46 3.51
N LYS A 250 -7.51 2.52 2.91
CA LYS A 250 -8.18 3.79 2.57
C LYS A 250 -9.59 3.77 3.13
N THR A 251 -9.92 4.78 3.90
CA THR A 251 -11.27 5.04 4.36
C THR A 251 -11.85 6.18 3.54
N LYS A 252 -13.15 6.11 3.24
CA LYS A 252 -13.90 7.18 2.60
C LYS A 252 -15.28 7.23 3.23
N SER A 253 -15.67 8.40 3.70
CA SER A 253 -17.00 8.62 4.22
C SER A 253 -17.87 9.34 3.19
N THR A 254 -19.14 8.96 3.10
CA THR A 254 -20.15 9.66 2.31
C THR A 254 -21.42 9.77 3.13
N ALA A 255 -22.33 10.67 2.78
CA ALA A 255 -23.60 10.86 3.48
C ALA A 255 -24.37 9.54 3.73
N LYS A 256 -24.27 8.57 2.80
CA LYS A 256 -25.03 7.30 2.86
C LYS A 256 -24.25 6.13 3.46
N LYS A 257 -22.92 6.13 3.35
CA LYS A 257 -22.09 4.96 3.69
C LYS A 257 -20.64 5.32 3.95
N HIS A 258 -19.99 4.50 4.77
CA HIS A 258 -18.54 4.47 4.89
C HIS A 258 -17.96 3.38 4.01
N THR A 259 -16.81 3.62 3.40
CA THR A 259 -16.13 2.67 2.53
C THR A 259 -14.72 2.47 3.04
N VAL A 260 -14.35 1.22 3.30
CA VAL A 260 -13.00 0.82 3.68
C VAL A 260 -12.43 -0.03 2.57
N ILE A 261 -11.24 0.32 2.09
CA ILE A 261 -10.52 -0.39 1.02
C ILE A 261 -9.18 -0.83 1.58
N ILE A 262 -9.00 -2.14 1.71
CA ILE A 262 -7.75 -2.79 2.07
C ILE A 262 -7.10 -3.36 0.82
N GLN A 263 -5.82 -3.07 0.58
CA GLN A 263 -5.04 -3.68 -0.49
C GLN A 263 -3.90 -4.51 0.08
N TRP A 264 -3.87 -5.78 -0.32
CA TRP A 264 -2.84 -6.73 0.06
C TRP A 264 -2.06 -7.21 -1.19
N PRO A 265 -0.86 -6.67 -1.43
CA PRO A 265 -0.02 -7.05 -2.55
C PRO A 265 0.94 -8.19 -2.17
N ARG A 266 0.71 -9.39 -2.71
CA ARG A 266 1.68 -10.48 -2.68
C ARG A 266 2.73 -10.26 -3.76
N VAL A 267 4.01 -10.27 -3.39
CA VAL A 267 5.13 -10.01 -4.29
C VAL A 267 6.01 -11.24 -4.37
N GLU A 268 6.31 -11.68 -5.60
CA GLU A 268 7.31 -12.69 -5.84
C GLU A 268 8.44 -12.10 -6.70
N ALA A 269 9.62 -11.98 -6.08
CA ALA A 269 10.79 -11.42 -6.73
C ALA A 269 11.50 -12.53 -7.53
N ASN A 270 11.24 -12.57 -8.83
CA ASN A 270 11.92 -13.51 -9.70
C ASN A 270 13.30 -12.97 -10.11
N ASN A 271 14.35 -13.74 -9.80
CA ASN A 271 15.72 -13.42 -10.20
C ASN A 271 16.02 -13.75 -11.68
N GLY A 272 15.03 -14.30 -12.42
CA GLY A 272 15.16 -14.73 -13.81
C GLY A 272 14.73 -13.71 -14.87
N HIS A 273 15.38 -13.77 -16.04
CA HIS A 273 15.11 -12.86 -17.17
C HIS A 273 14.00 -13.35 -18.13
N ARG A 274 13.56 -14.61 -18.06
CA ARG A 274 12.75 -15.23 -19.12
C ARG A 274 11.36 -15.74 -18.70
N ARG A 275 11.12 -16.01 -17.42
CA ARG A 275 9.80 -16.41 -16.91
C ARG A 275 9.51 -15.65 -15.63
N PHE A 276 8.32 -15.08 -15.54
CA PHE A 276 7.76 -14.55 -14.32
C PHE A 276 6.61 -15.47 -13.91
N VAL A 277 6.60 -15.83 -12.64
CA VAL A 277 5.48 -16.54 -12.00
C VAL A 277 4.71 -15.48 -11.22
N PHE A 278 3.40 -15.43 -11.39
CA PHE A 278 2.55 -14.65 -10.51
C PHE A 278 2.23 -15.50 -9.28
N PRO A 279 2.20 -14.90 -8.07
CA PRO A 279 1.62 -15.57 -6.92
C PRO A 279 0.21 -16.06 -7.26
N GLN A 280 -0.14 -17.25 -6.76
CA GLN A 280 -1.50 -17.77 -6.88
C GLN A 280 -2.41 -17.12 -5.83
N LEU A 281 -3.71 -17.11 -6.13
CA LEU A 281 -4.73 -16.75 -5.15
C LEU A 281 -4.86 -17.90 -4.15
N ASP A 282 -4.90 -17.55 -2.87
CA ASP A 282 -5.10 -18.50 -1.78
C ASP A 282 -6.44 -18.15 -1.10
N LEU A 283 -7.30 -19.15 -1.03
CA LEU A 283 -8.64 -19.03 -0.45
C LEU A 283 -8.56 -18.71 1.04
N ASN A 284 -7.70 -19.41 1.77
CA ASN A 284 -7.56 -19.23 3.21
C ASN A 284 -7.05 -17.82 3.53
N GLU A 285 -6.09 -17.32 2.75
CA GLU A 285 -5.60 -15.94 2.86
C GLU A 285 -6.70 -14.91 2.59
N THR A 286 -7.57 -15.19 1.62
CA THR A 286 -8.67 -14.29 1.28
C THR A 286 -9.69 -14.26 2.41
N ILE A 287 -10.07 -15.43 2.93
CA ILE A 287 -11.03 -15.55 4.03
C ILE A 287 -10.46 -14.85 5.26
N GLU A 288 -9.23 -15.15 5.66
CA GLU A 288 -8.56 -14.53 6.80
C GLU A 288 -8.48 -13.00 6.64
N LEU A 289 -8.21 -12.49 5.43
CA LEU A 289 -8.20 -11.06 5.16
C LEU A 289 -9.60 -10.43 5.31
N ILE A 290 -10.65 -11.14 4.89
CA ILE A 290 -12.04 -10.68 5.06
C ILE A 290 -12.46 -10.77 6.52
N THR A 291 -12.19 -11.89 7.20
CA THR A 291 -12.64 -12.13 8.57
C THR A 291 -11.80 -11.33 9.55
N GLU A 292 -10.49 -11.57 9.66
CA GLU A 292 -9.62 -10.90 10.63
C GLU A 292 -9.20 -9.49 10.18
N GLY A 293 -8.96 -9.31 8.89
CA GLY A 293 -8.57 -7.99 8.36
C GLY A 293 -9.72 -6.97 8.34
N MET A 294 -10.97 -7.43 8.18
CA MET A 294 -12.12 -6.54 8.00
C MET A 294 -13.25 -6.77 9.00
N LEU A 295 -13.91 -7.93 8.96
CA LEU A 295 -15.17 -8.16 9.69
C LEU A 295 -14.98 -8.20 11.21
N SER A 296 -13.86 -8.75 11.70
CA SER A 296 -13.60 -8.86 13.14
C SER A 296 -13.46 -7.49 13.80
N ARG A 297 -12.99 -6.47 13.07
CA ARG A 297 -12.92 -5.08 13.53
C ARG A 297 -14.27 -4.39 13.62
N LEU A 298 -15.25 -4.91 12.90
CA LEU A 298 -16.65 -4.46 12.93
C LEU A 298 -17.48 -5.25 13.95
N ASN A 299 -16.88 -6.20 14.66
CA ASN A 299 -17.53 -6.87 15.77
C ASN A 299 -17.75 -5.85 16.90
N PRO A 300 -18.97 -5.70 17.44
CA PRO A 300 -19.29 -4.72 18.48
C PRO A 300 -18.32 -4.71 19.66
N ASN A 301 -17.89 -5.89 20.13
CA ASN A 301 -16.99 -5.99 21.29
C ASN A 301 -15.59 -5.45 20.98
N LYS A 302 -15.02 -5.84 19.84
CA LYS A 302 -13.70 -5.35 19.40
C LYS A 302 -13.77 -3.86 19.04
N MET A 303 -14.87 -3.44 18.41
CA MET A 303 -15.11 -2.06 18.03
C MET A 303 -15.20 -1.16 19.26
N ASN A 304 -16.06 -1.47 20.23
CA ASN A 304 -16.19 -0.69 21.47
C ASN A 304 -14.86 -0.59 22.22
N LYS A 305 -14.11 -1.70 22.30
CA LYS A 305 -12.77 -1.68 22.90
C LYS A 305 -11.81 -0.73 22.17
N ALA A 306 -11.81 -0.74 20.83
CA ALA A 306 -10.97 0.16 20.05
C ALA A 306 -11.41 1.62 20.16
N LEU A 307 -12.72 1.90 20.26
CA LEU A 307 -13.24 3.24 20.46
C LEU A 307 -12.88 3.79 21.84
N HIS A 308 -12.97 2.98 22.90
CA HIS A 308 -12.46 3.37 24.22
C HIS A 308 -10.95 3.62 24.22
N GLN A 309 -10.18 2.82 23.48
CA GLN A 309 -8.75 3.07 23.33
C GLN A 309 -8.47 4.38 22.58
N MET A 310 -9.25 4.68 21.54
CA MET A 310 -9.16 5.94 20.80
C MET A 310 -9.47 7.15 21.69
N GLU A 311 -10.49 7.03 22.52
CA GLU A 311 -10.87 8.05 23.50
C GLU A 311 -9.74 8.24 24.50
N SER A 312 -9.21 7.15 25.08
CA SER A 312 -8.05 7.17 25.97
C SER A 312 -6.75 7.69 25.33
N GLU A 313 -6.58 7.57 24.01
CA GLU A 313 -5.42 8.16 23.32
C GLU A 313 -5.60 9.68 23.07
N LYS A 314 -6.85 10.15 23.05
CA LYS A 314 -7.20 11.56 22.88
C LYS A 314 -7.33 12.29 24.23
N SER A 315 -7.64 11.56 25.29
CA SER A 315 -7.78 12.08 26.65
C SER A 315 -6.52 11.79 27.47
N ASP A 316 -6.06 12.76 28.23
CA ASP A 316 -5.06 12.54 29.24
C ASP A 316 -5.67 11.83 30.46
N ASP A 317 -4.84 11.11 31.22
CA ASP A 317 -5.24 10.56 32.51
C ASP A 317 -5.23 11.67 33.56
N LEU A 318 -6.35 12.41 33.66
CA LEU A 318 -6.50 13.50 34.64
C LEU A 318 -6.38 13.01 36.08
N THR A 319 -6.52 11.69 36.35
CA THR A 319 -6.29 11.14 37.68
C THR A 319 -4.84 11.25 38.18
N LEU A 320 -3.90 11.62 37.31
CA LEU A 320 -2.53 11.97 37.70
C LEU A 320 -2.43 13.28 38.48
N ILE A 321 -3.46 14.14 38.40
CA ILE A 321 -3.55 15.37 39.19
C ILE A 321 -4.11 15.06 40.58
N HIS A 322 -3.42 15.52 41.61
CA HIS A 322 -3.83 15.31 42.98
C HIS A 322 -5.20 15.95 43.26
N GLY A 323 -6.11 15.16 43.83
CA GLY A 323 -7.49 15.56 44.08
C GLY A 323 -8.47 15.23 42.95
N ILE A 324 -8.00 14.80 41.77
CA ILE A 324 -8.84 14.29 40.69
C ILE A 324 -8.87 12.76 40.76
N GLY A 325 -9.97 12.20 41.27
CA GLY A 325 -10.26 10.77 41.16
C GLY A 325 -11.03 10.43 39.88
N LYS A 326 -11.23 9.13 39.61
CA LYS A 326 -12.01 8.67 38.43
C LYS A 326 -13.37 9.36 38.30
N GLY A 327 -14.10 9.54 39.41
CA GLY A 327 -15.39 10.22 39.39
C GLY A 327 -15.32 11.70 39.01
N ILE A 328 -14.26 12.41 39.38
CA ILE A 328 -14.07 13.82 39.00
C ILE A 328 -13.61 13.92 37.55
N GLN A 329 -12.74 13.01 37.10
CA GLN A 329 -12.38 12.90 35.69
C GLN A 329 -13.62 12.66 34.80
N ASP A 330 -14.53 11.78 35.21
CA ASP A 330 -15.78 11.53 34.48
C ASP A 330 -16.63 12.81 34.38
N LEU A 331 -16.74 13.61 35.45
CA LEU A 331 -17.43 14.90 35.44
C LEU A 331 -16.73 15.95 34.56
N LEU A 332 -15.39 16.00 34.57
CA LEU A 332 -14.61 16.88 33.70
C LEU A 332 -14.80 16.49 32.22
N HIS A 333 -14.83 15.19 31.92
CA HIS A 333 -15.14 14.68 30.58
C HIS A 333 -16.56 15.06 30.14
N GLU A 334 -17.55 15.01 31.04
CA GLU A 334 -18.92 15.50 30.77
C GLU A 334 -18.94 17.02 30.48
N ALA A 335 -18.04 17.78 31.10
CA ALA A 335 -17.82 19.21 30.84
C ALA A 335 -16.94 19.51 29.60
N ASN A 336 -16.61 18.50 28.79
CA ASN A 336 -15.72 18.57 27.61
C ASN A 336 -14.24 18.90 27.92
N VAL A 337 -13.77 18.61 29.13
CA VAL A 337 -12.36 18.74 29.53
C VAL A 337 -11.73 17.34 29.58
N TYR A 338 -10.89 17.03 28.58
CA TYR A 338 -10.31 15.69 28.39
C TYR A 338 -8.78 15.65 28.50
N THR A 339 -8.11 16.81 28.50
CA THR A 339 -6.63 16.88 28.46
C THR A 339 -6.10 17.81 29.54
N PHE A 340 -4.85 17.60 29.94
CA PHE A 340 -4.13 18.49 30.85
C PHE A 340 -4.11 19.92 30.31
N GLN A 341 -3.94 20.06 28.99
CA GLN A 341 -3.96 21.38 28.34
C GLN A 341 -5.30 22.10 28.53
N GLN A 342 -6.43 21.42 28.29
CA GLN A 342 -7.74 22.03 28.44
C GLN A 342 -8.00 22.45 29.89
N LEU A 343 -7.59 21.63 30.87
CA LEU A 343 -7.74 21.94 32.28
C LEU A 343 -6.83 23.10 32.71
N ALA A 344 -5.61 23.16 32.19
CA ALA A 344 -4.63 24.22 32.43
C ALA A 344 -5.04 25.57 31.84
N GLU A 345 -5.68 25.56 30.68
CA GLU A 345 -6.13 26.75 29.93
C GLU A 345 -7.58 27.16 30.25
N MET A 346 -8.30 26.35 31.04
CA MET A 346 -9.66 26.65 31.45
C MET A 346 -9.72 28.03 32.16
N PRO A 347 -10.63 28.93 31.78
CA PRO A 347 -10.80 30.20 32.50
C PRO A 347 -11.10 29.93 33.98
N SER A 348 -10.47 30.68 34.89
CA SER A 348 -10.66 30.46 36.34
C SER A 348 -12.12 30.57 36.77
N GLU A 349 -12.89 31.48 36.16
CA GLU A 349 -14.33 31.61 36.34
C GLU A 349 -15.08 30.34 35.92
N ALA A 350 -14.73 29.75 34.76
CA ALA A 350 -15.35 28.53 34.28
C ALA A 350 -15.01 27.29 35.13
N LEU A 351 -13.78 27.23 35.66
CA LEU A 351 -13.39 26.20 36.61
C LEU A 351 -14.18 26.33 37.91
N GLN A 352 -14.36 27.56 38.40
CA GLN A 352 -15.10 27.85 39.62
C GLN A 352 -16.59 27.51 39.46
N ASP A 353 -17.20 27.87 38.33
CA ASP A 353 -18.56 27.48 37.97
C ASP A 353 -18.72 25.96 37.88
N PHE A 354 -17.72 25.25 37.34
CA PHE A 354 -17.71 23.78 37.31
C PHE A 354 -17.66 23.19 38.71
N LEU A 355 -16.79 23.71 39.58
CA LEU A 355 -16.66 23.27 40.97
C LEU A 355 -17.96 23.51 41.76
N ASP A 356 -18.59 24.66 41.56
CA ASP A 356 -19.85 25.02 42.22
C ASP A 356 -21.02 24.16 41.73
N SER A 357 -21.18 24.00 40.42
CA SER A 357 -22.27 23.21 39.82
C SER A 357 -22.24 21.74 40.22
N HIS A 358 -21.06 21.18 40.49
CA HIS A 358 -20.89 19.78 40.90
C HIS A 358 -20.65 19.60 42.40
N ARG A 359 -20.75 20.68 43.20
CA ARG A 359 -20.51 20.70 44.66
C ARG A 359 -19.11 20.18 45.05
N LEU A 360 -18.13 20.46 44.20
CA LEU A 360 -16.73 20.08 44.36
C LEU A 360 -15.88 21.17 45.03
N THR A 361 -16.47 22.31 45.43
CA THR A 361 -15.75 23.43 46.08
C THR A 361 -15.00 23.08 47.36
N ASN A 362 -15.40 22.02 48.06
CA ASN A 362 -14.70 21.51 49.25
C ASN A 362 -13.71 20.39 48.93
N THR A 363 -13.40 20.15 47.65
CA THR A 363 -12.48 19.09 47.25
C THR A 363 -11.05 19.53 47.54
N PRO A 364 -10.26 18.73 48.29
CA PRO A 364 -8.86 19.04 48.55
C PRO A 364 -8.09 19.23 47.25
N ALA A 365 -7.26 20.28 47.20
CA ALA A 365 -6.38 20.61 46.08
C ALA A 365 -7.06 21.09 44.78
N SER A 366 -8.37 21.36 44.79
CA SER A 366 -9.12 21.87 43.62
C SER A 366 -8.59 23.22 43.08
N ASP A 367 -8.01 24.03 43.96
CA ASP A 367 -7.30 25.28 43.66
C ASP A 367 -5.99 25.07 42.88
N THR A 368 -5.37 23.89 43.00
CA THR A 368 -4.07 23.57 42.37
C THR A 368 -4.18 22.76 41.09
N TRP A 369 -5.39 22.35 40.67
CA TRP A 369 -5.56 21.47 39.50
C TRP A 369 -5.00 22.06 38.21
N GLN A 370 -5.19 23.37 37.99
CA GLN A 370 -4.67 24.05 36.79
C GLN A 370 -3.15 24.14 36.79
N GLU A 371 -2.53 24.33 37.96
CA GLU A 371 -1.08 24.40 38.10
C GLU A 371 -0.44 23.04 37.84
N GLN A 372 -0.99 21.97 38.45
CA GLN A 372 -0.51 20.61 38.21
C GLN A 372 -0.71 20.17 36.75
N ALA A 373 -1.83 20.55 36.12
CA ALA A 373 -2.05 20.30 34.70
C ALA A 373 -0.97 20.95 33.82
N LYS A 374 -0.54 22.18 34.14
CA LYS A 374 0.58 22.85 33.44
C LYS A 374 1.91 22.12 33.63
N GLU A 375 2.14 21.50 34.79
CA GLU A 375 3.35 20.72 35.03
C GLU A 375 3.42 19.46 34.14
N PHE A 376 2.29 18.80 33.91
CA PHE A 376 2.21 17.63 33.03
C PHE A 376 2.39 17.99 31.55
N MET A 377 2.07 19.23 31.13
CA MET A 377 2.34 19.71 29.77
C MET A 377 3.84 19.95 29.49
N ASN A 378 4.63 20.22 30.53
CA ASN A 378 6.04 20.60 30.41
C ASN A 378 7.03 19.43 30.58
N LYS A 379 6.52 18.20 30.76
CA LYS A 379 7.30 16.96 30.81
C LYS A 379 7.24 16.22 29.48
#